data_AF-A0A7Y5G818-F1
#
_entry.id   AF-A0A7Y5G818-F1
#
_cell.length_a   1.000
_cell.length_b   1.000
_cell.length_c   1.000
_cell.angle_alpha   90.00
_cell.angle_beta   90.00
_cell.angle_gamma   90.00
#
_symmetry.space_group_name_H-M   'P 1'
#
loop_
_entity.id
_entity.type
_entity.pdbx_description
1 polymer ?
#
loop_
_entity_poly.entity_id
_entity_poly.type
_entity_poly.pdbx_seq_one_letter_code
_entity_poly.pdbx_strand_id
1 'polypeptide(L)'
;MINQYKRQDIFRCTHDAHSKLGHHVSVYHTMFRKGCFPDGCTYFRWKCNELERKKKCYRGFSHVGKKCFGCKFFDEEKFTRSLVKTDPDHYQNFLDDLYEFEEWLRDYENKEHWCMGAISSVKPHLKRSLYGGSPDNPKQEHTHLLGYLIGFADLYIHQTHFEDYTYAIIGREFQNRLKFQKGDRLEFRATVTMNEGRLVLQKLTQIRFTEKQEGDHWTDSRSLVARSTGNTLSHQAEKCYACDQGVLVDVLDRTSTEENIYHRIFCLQGMPSAAACTYNTSKDIYGHSCSNRYYHIKTKP
;
A
#
# COMPACT_ATOMS: atom_id res chain seq x y z
N MET A 1 10.36 15.48 -9.33
CA MET A 1 8.91 15.15 -9.43
C MET A 1 8.56 14.14 -8.35
N ILE A 2 7.35 14.22 -7.80
CA ILE A 2 6.84 13.33 -6.75
C ILE A 2 5.53 12.71 -7.21
N ASN A 3 5.30 11.44 -6.92
CA ASN A 3 4.00 10.81 -7.12
C ASN A 3 2.92 11.39 -6.17
N GLN A 4 2.09 12.28 -6.70
CA GLN A 4 1.07 13.01 -5.94
C GLN A 4 -0.04 12.08 -5.39
N TYR A 5 -0.30 10.94 -6.04
CA TYR A 5 -1.30 9.97 -5.60
C TYR A 5 -0.95 9.29 -4.26
N LYS A 6 0.34 9.24 -3.89
CA LYS A 6 0.80 8.66 -2.62
C LYS A 6 0.68 9.60 -1.43
N ARG A 7 0.52 10.91 -1.65
CA ARG A 7 0.52 11.91 -0.58
C ARG A 7 -0.59 11.63 0.44
N GLN A 8 -0.24 11.80 1.72
CA GLN A 8 -1.13 11.56 2.87
C GLN A 8 -1.31 12.81 3.75
N ASP A 9 -0.66 13.91 3.38
CA ASP A 9 -0.73 15.19 4.08
C ASP A 9 -1.90 16.06 3.61
N ILE A 10 -2.52 15.72 2.48
CA ILE A 10 -3.62 16.49 1.88
C ILE A 10 -4.97 16.23 2.56
N PHE A 11 -5.23 14.98 2.93
CA PHE A 11 -6.54 14.54 3.39
C PHE A 11 -6.48 13.82 4.73
N ARG A 12 -7.42 14.16 5.62
CA ARG A 12 -7.68 13.41 6.85
C ARG A 12 -9.12 12.92 6.88
N CYS A 13 -9.30 11.66 7.27
CA CYS A 13 -10.61 11.02 7.35
C CYS A 13 -10.87 10.46 8.75
N THR A 14 -11.94 10.91 9.39
CA THR A 14 -12.33 10.51 10.75
C THR A 14 -12.97 9.13 10.85
N HIS A 15 -13.00 8.36 9.75
CA HIS A 15 -13.55 7.02 9.75
C HIS A 15 -12.69 6.06 10.61
N ASP A 16 -13.34 5.24 11.44
CA ASP A 16 -12.66 4.37 12.40
C ASP A 16 -11.71 3.36 11.74
N ALA A 17 -11.99 2.95 10.49
CA ALA A 17 -11.09 2.09 9.72
C ALA A 17 -9.71 2.72 9.45
N HIS A 18 -9.61 4.05 9.50
CA HIS A 18 -8.37 4.79 9.27
C HIS A 18 -7.65 5.19 10.58
N SER A 19 -8.22 4.85 11.74
CA SER A 19 -7.60 5.14 13.05
C SER A 19 -6.18 4.56 13.18
N LYS A 20 -5.95 3.36 12.62
CA LYS A 20 -4.65 2.70 12.59
C LYS A 20 -3.60 3.41 11.73
N LEU A 21 -4.02 4.38 10.91
CA LEU A 21 -3.17 5.21 10.06
C LEU A 21 -3.12 6.67 10.57
N GLY A 22 -3.51 6.92 11.82
CA GLY A 22 -3.57 8.29 12.37
C GLY A 22 -4.58 9.18 11.64
N HIS A 23 -5.61 8.59 11.02
CA HIS A 23 -6.59 9.26 10.17
C HIS A 23 -6.04 9.89 8.87
N HIS A 24 -4.77 9.65 8.55
CA HIS A 24 -4.19 10.01 7.28
C HIS A 24 -4.63 9.03 6.19
N VAL A 25 -5.04 9.58 5.04
CA VAL A 25 -5.47 8.79 3.88
C VAL A 25 -4.77 9.30 2.64
N SER A 26 -4.41 8.40 1.73
CA SER A 26 -3.74 8.81 0.50
C SER A 26 -4.70 9.56 -0.44
N VAL A 27 -4.13 10.44 -1.26
CA VAL A 27 -4.83 11.12 -2.36
C VAL A 27 -5.53 10.09 -3.26
N TYR A 28 -4.82 9.03 -3.66
CA TYR A 28 -5.39 7.96 -4.49
C TYR A 28 -6.63 7.33 -3.87
N HIS A 29 -6.54 6.98 -2.59
CA HIS A 29 -7.64 6.33 -1.88
C HIS A 29 -8.89 7.21 -1.87
N THR A 30 -8.68 8.51 -1.60
CA THR A 30 -9.76 9.47 -1.40
C THR A 30 -10.42 9.87 -2.71
N MET A 31 -9.63 10.20 -3.73
CA MET A 31 -10.14 10.76 -5.00
C MET A 31 -10.55 9.68 -6.00
N PHE A 32 -9.79 8.58 -6.11
CA PHE A 32 -9.99 7.60 -7.19
C PHE A 32 -10.61 6.30 -6.71
N ARG A 33 -10.15 5.77 -5.56
CA ARG A 33 -10.60 4.46 -5.11
C ARG A 33 -11.94 4.48 -4.39
N LYS A 34 -12.13 5.42 -3.46
CA LYS A 34 -13.39 5.59 -2.73
C LYS A 34 -14.26 6.70 -3.29
N GLY A 35 -13.67 7.66 -4.01
CA GLY A 35 -14.41 8.80 -4.57
C GLY A 35 -15.14 9.61 -3.50
N CYS A 36 -14.58 9.71 -2.29
CA CYS A 36 -15.21 10.43 -1.18
C CYS A 36 -14.91 11.93 -1.19
N PHE A 37 -14.14 12.42 -2.17
CA PHE A 37 -13.93 13.86 -2.33
C PHE A 37 -15.08 14.47 -3.16
N PRO A 38 -15.58 15.68 -2.83
CA PRO A 38 -15.13 16.58 -1.76
C PRO A 38 -15.82 16.37 -0.40
N ASP A 39 -16.99 15.73 -0.37
CA ASP A 39 -17.93 15.79 0.76
C ASP A 39 -17.65 14.81 1.90
N GLY A 40 -16.66 13.94 1.71
CA GLY A 40 -16.41 12.79 2.57
C GLY A 40 -17.25 11.57 2.18
N CYS A 41 -17.23 10.57 3.04
CA CYS A 41 -17.93 9.33 2.77
C CYS A 41 -19.25 9.28 3.56
N THR A 42 -20.31 8.80 2.92
CA THR A 42 -21.59 8.52 3.59
C THR A 42 -21.77 7.02 3.72
N TYR A 43 -22.17 6.57 4.90
CA TYR A 43 -22.45 5.15 5.18
C TYR A 43 -23.78 5.03 5.88
N PHE A 44 -24.46 3.92 5.62
CA PHE A 44 -25.70 3.56 6.26
C PHE A 44 -25.41 2.43 7.25
N ARG A 45 -25.69 2.67 8.52
CA ARG A 45 -25.61 1.63 9.55
C ARG A 45 -27.01 1.10 9.79
N TRP A 46 -27.21 -0.14 9.39
CA TRP A 46 -28.45 -0.86 9.66
C TRP A 46 -28.46 -1.39 11.08
N LYS A 47 -29.50 -1.04 11.83
CA LYS A 47 -29.71 -1.43 13.22
C LYS A 47 -31.05 -2.12 13.39
N CYS A 48 -31.16 -2.90 14.45
CA CYS A 48 -32.41 -3.46 14.92
C CYS A 48 -32.53 -3.17 16.41
N ASN A 49 -33.51 -2.34 16.78
CA ASN A 49 -33.69 -1.85 18.15
C ASN A 49 -33.89 -2.98 19.17
N GLU A 50 -34.47 -4.11 18.76
CA GLU A 50 -34.65 -5.28 19.62
C GLU A 50 -33.34 -6.09 19.78
N LEU A 51 -32.56 -6.25 18.70
CA LEU A 51 -31.28 -6.95 18.76
C LEU A 51 -30.24 -6.16 19.58
N GLU A 52 -30.21 -4.83 19.47
CA GLU A 52 -29.35 -3.99 20.32
C GLU A 52 -29.70 -4.13 21.81
N ARG A 53 -30.98 -4.35 22.13
CA ARG A 53 -31.46 -4.68 23.49
C ARG A 53 -31.23 -6.14 23.89
N LYS A 54 -30.43 -6.90 23.13
CA LYS A 54 -30.15 -8.33 23.32
C LYS A 54 -31.39 -9.23 23.32
N LYS A 55 -32.49 -8.79 22.70
CA LYS A 55 -33.71 -9.60 22.52
C LYS A 55 -33.65 -10.37 21.21
N LYS A 56 -34.40 -11.48 21.13
CA LYS A 56 -34.51 -12.26 19.89
C LYS A 56 -35.37 -11.52 18.87
N CYS A 57 -34.95 -11.52 17.61
CA CYS A 57 -35.76 -11.01 16.52
C CYS A 57 -36.99 -11.90 16.32
N TYR A 58 -38.19 -11.31 16.23
CA TYR A 58 -39.43 -12.07 15.98
C TYR A 58 -39.46 -12.77 14.61
N ARG A 59 -38.68 -12.27 13.64
CA ARG A 59 -38.47 -12.91 12.33
C ARG A 59 -37.36 -13.97 12.35
N GLY A 60 -36.77 -14.26 13.52
CA GLY A 60 -35.73 -15.28 13.69
C GLY A 60 -34.31 -14.87 13.25
N PHE A 61 -34.09 -13.62 12.82
CA PHE A 61 -32.77 -13.17 12.40
C PHE A 61 -31.82 -12.93 13.57
N SER A 62 -30.55 -13.32 13.41
CA SER A 62 -29.46 -13.08 14.38
C SER A 62 -28.66 -11.81 14.09
N HIS A 63 -28.80 -11.23 12.90
CA HIS A 63 -28.12 -10.02 12.45
C HIS A 63 -29.05 -9.20 11.53
N VAL A 64 -28.75 -7.91 11.40
CA VAL A 64 -29.49 -7.00 10.52
C VAL A 64 -29.00 -7.16 9.08
N GLY A 65 -29.91 -7.13 8.12
CA GLY A 65 -29.57 -7.25 6.70
C GLY A 65 -30.70 -6.77 5.79
N LYS A 66 -30.55 -6.97 4.48
CA LYS A 66 -31.52 -6.51 3.46
C LYS A 66 -32.95 -7.02 3.70
N LYS A 67 -33.13 -8.18 4.33
CA LYS A 67 -34.44 -8.77 4.67
C LYS A 67 -35.15 -8.06 5.84
N CYS A 68 -34.48 -7.10 6.49
CA CYS A 68 -35.04 -6.30 7.57
C CYS A 68 -35.79 -5.06 7.06
N PHE A 69 -35.68 -4.70 5.77
CA PHE A 69 -36.43 -3.59 5.19
C PHE A 69 -37.95 -3.79 5.39
N GLY A 70 -38.64 -2.73 5.82
CA GLY A 70 -40.06 -2.78 6.20
C GLY A 70 -40.36 -3.44 7.57
N CYS A 71 -39.35 -3.76 8.37
CA CYS A 71 -39.55 -4.16 9.77
C CYS A 71 -39.72 -2.93 10.67
N LYS A 72 -40.71 -2.92 11.57
CA LYS A 72 -40.93 -1.80 12.51
C LYS A 72 -39.79 -1.54 13.51
N PHE A 73 -38.90 -2.53 13.69
CA PHE A 73 -37.75 -2.42 14.59
C PHE A 73 -36.44 -2.19 13.83
N PHE A 74 -36.48 -2.17 12.50
CA PHE A 74 -35.34 -1.82 11.68
C PHE A 74 -35.17 -0.31 11.69
N ASP A 75 -33.93 0.12 11.87
CA ASP A 75 -33.55 1.52 11.81
C ASP A 75 -32.33 1.67 10.91
N GLU A 76 -32.28 2.77 10.16
CA GLU A 76 -31.18 3.11 9.29
C GLU A 76 -30.59 4.45 9.73
N GLU A 77 -29.38 4.39 10.28
CA GLU A 77 -28.65 5.59 10.64
C GLU A 77 -27.70 5.96 9.51
N LYS A 78 -27.92 7.14 8.92
CA LYS A 78 -27.01 7.75 7.96
C LYS A 78 -25.88 8.46 8.70
N PHE A 79 -24.65 8.03 8.47
CA PHE A 79 -23.44 8.68 8.97
C PHE A 79 -22.69 9.33 7.82
N THR A 80 -22.36 10.61 7.96
CA THR A 80 -21.44 11.30 7.07
C THR A 80 -20.14 11.56 7.82
N ARG A 81 -19.02 11.11 7.27
CA ARG A 81 -17.69 11.40 7.80
C ARG A 81 -17.02 12.42 6.90
N SER A 82 -16.80 13.62 7.44
CA SER A 82 -16.18 14.72 6.73
C SER A 82 -14.73 14.41 6.38
N LEU A 83 -14.34 14.83 5.19
CA LEU A 83 -12.97 14.86 4.72
C LEU A 83 -12.37 16.22 5.10
N VAL A 84 -11.32 16.22 5.91
CA VAL A 84 -10.61 17.46 6.24
C VAL A 84 -9.47 17.63 5.25
N LYS A 85 -9.44 18.78 4.57
CA LYS A 85 -8.35 19.19 3.69
C LYS A 85 -7.28 19.92 4.50
N THR A 86 -6.08 19.99 3.94
CA THR A 86 -5.07 20.96 4.38
C THR A 86 -5.55 22.41 4.18
N ASP A 87 -4.78 23.37 4.66
CA ASP A 87 -5.03 24.80 4.43
C ASP A 87 -5.16 25.16 2.93
N PRO A 88 -5.90 26.24 2.59
CA PRO A 88 -6.21 26.55 1.19
C PRO A 88 -4.99 26.75 0.30
N ASP A 89 -3.93 27.39 0.79
CA ASP A 89 -2.73 27.68 -0.01
C ASP A 89 -1.94 26.40 -0.30
N HIS A 90 -1.72 25.55 0.71
CA HIS A 90 -1.08 24.25 0.52
C HIS A 90 -1.91 23.34 -0.39
N TYR A 91 -3.25 23.43 -0.30
CA TYR A 91 -4.14 22.67 -1.15
C TYR A 91 -4.08 23.12 -2.61
N GLN A 92 -4.00 24.43 -2.86
CA GLN A 92 -3.88 24.96 -4.22
C GLN A 92 -2.56 24.52 -4.87
N ASN A 93 -1.43 24.65 -4.16
CA ASN A 93 -0.14 24.16 -4.66
C ASN A 93 -0.19 22.67 -4.97
N PHE A 94 -0.87 21.88 -4.13
CA PHE A 94 -1.08 20.45 -4.40
C PHE A 94 -1.88 20.21 -5.68
N LEU A 95 -2.90 21.01 -5.99
CA LEU A 95 -3.68 20.85 -7.22
C LEU A 95 -2.83 21.12 -8.46
N ASP A 96 -1.97 22.13 -8.41
CA ASP A 96 -1.05 22.46 -9.49
C ASP A 96 -0.03 21.33 -9.69
N ASP A 97 0.57 20.83 -8.60
CA ASP A 97 1.48 19.67 -8.61
C ASP A 97 0.80 18.40 -9.13
N LEU A 98 -0.47 18.18 -8.74
CA LEU A 98 -1.28 17.04 -9.17
C LEU A 98 -1.54 17.09 -10.67
N TYR A 99 -1.89 18.28 -11.17
CA TYR A 99 -2.11 18.49 -12.60
C TYR A 99 -0.83 18.17 -13.39
N GLU A 100 0.33 18.73 -13.00
CA GLU A 100 1.61 18.44 -13.66
C GLU A 100 1.94 16.93 -13.65
N PHE A 101 1.73 16.27 -12.51
CA PHE A 101 1.95 14.82 -12.39
C PHE A 101 1.01 14.01 -13.30
N GLU A 102 -0.27 14.39 -13.39
CA GLU A 102 -1.25 13.73 -14.26
C GLU A 102 -0.96 13.98 -15.74
N GLU A 103 -0.49 15.17 -16.12
CA GLU A 103 -0.03 15.45 -17.49
C GLU A 103 1.14 14.54 -17.84
N TRP A 104 2.15 14.48 -16.98
CA TRP A 104 3.28 13.58 -17.14
C TRP A 104 2.82 12.12 -17.24
N LEU A 105 1.87 11.69 -16.40
CA LEU A 105 1.38 10.33 -16.41
C LEU A 105 0.69 9.98 -17.74
N ARG A 106 -0.13 10.88 -18.31
CA ARG A 106 -0.77 10.66 -19.63
C ARG A 106 0.26 10.42 -20.73
N ASP A 107 1.39 11.11 -20.65
CA ASP A 107 2.45 10.99 -21.66
C ASP A 107 3.31 9.75 -21.48
N TYR A 108 3.48 9.26 -20.25
CA TYR A 108 4.43 8.19 -19.95
C TYR A 108 3.78 6.82 -19.68
N GLU A 109 2.54 6.77 -19.18
CA GLU A 109 1.88 5.52 -18.77
C GLU A 109 1.67 4.57 -19.95
N ASN A 110 1.86 3.27 -19.68
CA ASN A 110 1.75 2.17 -20.63
C ASN A 110 2.71 2.25 -21.82
N LYS A 111 3.72 3.11 -21.77
CA LYS A 111 4.79 3.24 -22.77
C LYS A 111 6.13 2.81 -22.18
N GLU A 112 7.04 2.38 -23.04
CA GLU A 112 8.41 1.98 -22.67
C GLU A 112 9.33 3.20 -22.66
N HIS A 113 10.08 3.38 -21.57
CA HIS A 113 11.00 4.50 -21.38
C HIS A 113 12.35 4.04 -20.85
N TRP A 114 13.40 4.79 -21.19
CA TRP A 114 14.70 4.66 -20.54
C TRP A 114 14.62 5.12 -19.10
N CYS A 115 15.19 4.32 -18.20
CA CYS A 115 15.24 4.55 -16.78
C CYS A 115 16.68 4.42 -16.28
N MET A 116 17.05 5.20 -15.28
CA MET A 116 18.35 5.12 -14.61
C MET A 116 18.17 5.34 -13.12
N GLY A 117 18.76 4.48 -12.29
CA GLY A 117 18.66 4.64 -10.84
C GLY A 117 19.49 3.65 -10.04
N ALA A 118 19.54 3.88 -8.73
CA ALA A 118 20.19 3.01 -7.77
C ALA A 118 19.14 2.19 -6.99
N ILE A 119 19.36 0.89 -6.88
CA ILE A 119 18.46 0.00 -6.14
C ILE A 119 18.58 0.30 -4.64
N SER A 120 17.51 0.78 -4.04
CA SER A 120 17.43 1.01 -2.60
C SER A 120 17.05 -0.27 -1.83
N SER A 121 16.33 -1.19 -2.47
CA SER A 121 15.95 -2.47 -1.86
C SER A 121 15.54 -3.50 -2.90
N VAL A 122 15.74 -4.78 -2.61
CA VAL A 122 15.12 -5.89 -3.35
C VAL A 122 14.38 -6.74 -2.33
N LYS A 123 13.09 -7.01 -2.59
CA LYS A 123 12.22 -7.72 -1.66
C LYS A 123 11.38 -8.77 -2.40
N PRO A 124 11.08 -9.93 -1.80
CA PRO A 124 10.11 -10.87 -2.35
C PRO A 124 8.76 -10.20 -2.60
N HIS A 125 8.24 -10.34 -3.82
CA HIS A 125 6.90 -9.88 -4.18
C HIS A 125 5.91 -11.00 -3.87
N LEU A 126 5.17 -10.83 -2.77
CA LEU A 126 4.22 -11.81 -2.28
C LEU A 126 2.78 -11.35 -2.55
N LYS A 127 1.93 -12.28 -2.97
CA LYS A 127 0.48 -12.10 -3.04
C LYS A 127 -0.20 -13.11 -2.15
N ARG A 128 -1.18 -12.66 -1.37
CA ARG A 128 -1.97 -13.51 -0.47
C ARG A 128 -3.41 -13.55 -0.95
N SER A 129 -3.98 -14.74 -1.02
CA SER A 129 -5.38 -14.94 -1.38
C SER A 129 -6.12 -15.59 -0.20
N LEU A 130 -7.27 -15.03 0.15
CA LEU A 130 -8.16 -15.55 1.20
C LEU A 130 -9.44 -16.06 0.54
N TYR A 131 -9.80 -17.31 0.84
CA TYR A 131 -11.00 -17.98 0.33
C TYR A 131 -11.84 -18.56 1.48
N GLY A 132 -13.12 -18.85 1.23
CA GLY A 132 -14.02 -19.44 2.22
C GLY A 132 -14.46 -18.44 3.29
N GLY A 133 -14.74 -18.91 4.51
CA GLY A 133 -15.22 -18.07 5.61
C GLY A 133 -16.72 -18.20 5.92
N SER A 134 -17.40 -19.20 5.32
CA SER A 134 -18.73 -19.62 5.75
C SER A 134 -18.62 -20.76 6.78
N PRO A 135 -19.68 -21.04 7.57
CA PRO A 135 -19.69 -22.18 8.50
C PRO A 135 -19.34 -23.51 7.83
N ASP A 136 -19.71 -23.67 6.56
CA ASP A 136 -19.53 -24.89 5.78
C ASP A 136 -18.25 -24.90 4.91
N ASN A 137 -17.50 -23.79 4.86
CA ASN A 137 -16.25 -23.67 4.09
C ASN A 137 -15.20 -22.90 4.91
N PRO A 138 -14.30 -23.58 5.64
CA PRO A 138 -13.33 -22.94 6.50
C PRO A 138 -12.42 -22.00 5.71
N LYS A 139 -11.96 -20.93 6.38
CA LYS A 139 -11.10 -19.93 5.75
C LYS A 139 -9.79 -20.56 5.31
N GLN A 140 -9.51 -20.51 4.01
CA GLN A 140 -8.26 -20.94 3.41
C GLN A 140 -7.40 -19.73 3.06
N GLU A 141 -6.11 -19.86 3.32
CA GLU A 141 -5.13 -18.80 3.06
C GLU A 141 -3.97 -19.36 2.24
N HIS A 142 -3.70 -18.72 1.10
CA HIS A 142 -2.57 -19.07 0.24
C HIS A 142 -1.69 -17.85 0.01
N THR A 143 -0.39 -17.98 0.28
CA THR A 143 0.60 -16.94 -0.05
C THR A 143 1.50 -17.44 -1.18
N HIS A 144 1.57 -16.68 -2.26
CA HIS A 144 2.34 -16.97 -3.46
C HIS A 144 3.52 -16.01 -3.59
N LEU A 145 4.68 -16.55 -3.98
CA LEU A 145 5.82 -15.75 -4.42
C LEU A 145 5.67 -15.51 -5.93
N LEU A 146 5.36 -14.27 -6.30
CA LEU A 146 5.20 -13.88 -7.72
C LEU A 146 6.55 -13.53 -8.38
N GLY A 147 7.50 -13.06 -7.60
CA GLY A 147 8.78 -12.55 -8.08
C GLY A 147 9.43 -11.66 -7.04
N TYR A 148 10.01 -10.55 -7.50
CA TYR A 148 10.68 -9.59 -6.63
C TYR A 148 10.26 -8.17 -6.96
N LEU A 149 10.19 -7.35 -5.92
CA LEU A 149 9.96 -5.93 -5.97
C LEU A 149 11.31 -5.24 -5.74
N ILE A 150 11.78 -4.53 -6.75
CA ILE A 150 12.95 -3.65 -6.65
C ILE A 150 12.44 -2.26 -6.29
N GLY A 151 12.98 -1.67 -5.22
CA GLY A 151 12.72 -0.28 -4.86
C GLY A 151 13.86 0.61 -5.31
N PHE A 152 13.52 1.79 -5.80
CA PHE A 152 14.43 2.89 -6.11
C PHE A 152 14.03 4.08 -5.25
N ALA A 153 14.96 4.63 -4.47
CA ALA A 153 14.75 5.87 -3.72
C ALA A 153 15.03 7.11 -4.58
N ASP A 154 15.76 6.92 -5.69
CA ASP A 154 16.20 7.94 -6.63
C ASP A 154 16.20 7.29 -8.02
N LEU A 155 15.32 7.76 -8.91
CA LEU A 155 15.12 7.21 -10.24
C LEU A 155 14.87 8.32 -11.25
N TYR A 156 15.54 8.23 -12.39
CA TYR A 156 15.24 9.00 -13.58
C TYR A 156 14.41 8.15 -14.53
N ILE A 157 13.28 8.69 -15.01
CA ILE A 157 12.51 8.15 -16.12
C ILE A 157 12.61 9.17 -17.25
N HIS A 158 13.34 8.81 -18.31
CA HIS A 158 13.78 9.72 -19.35
C HIS A 158 14.53 10.94 -18.77
N GLN A 159 13.93 12.13 -18.84
CA GLN A 159 14.49 13.37 -18.29
C GLN A 159 13.89 13.74 -16.93
N THR A 160 12.88 12.99 -16.47
CA THR A 160 12.15 13.29 -15.24
C THR A 160 12.79 12.58 -14.05
N HIS A 161 13.24 13.36 -13.09
CA HIS A 161 13.75 12.86 -11.81
C HIS A 161 12.59 12.61 -10.83
N PHE A 162 12.52 11.40 -10.26
CA PHE A 162 11.58 11.04 -9.20
C PHE A 162 12.26 11.05 -7.84
N GLU A 163 11.70 11.87 -6.94
CA GLU A 163 12.19 12.08 -5.58
C GLU A 163 11.53 11.13 -4.57
N ASP A 164 10.52 10.36 -4.99
CA ASP A 164 9.83 9.37 -4.17
C ASP A 164 10.14 7.94 -4.59
N TYR A 165 9.84 7.00 -3.68
CA TYR A 165 10.09 5.58 -3.91
C TYR A 165 9.33 5.06 -5.13
N THR A 166 10.06 4.67 -6.17
CA THR A 166 9.51 3.99 -7.34
C THR A 166 9.83 2.51 -7.28
N TYR A 167 8.93 1.67 -7.80
CA TYR A 167 9.10 0.22 -7.71
C TYR A 167 9.21 -0.40 -9.10
N ALA A 168 10.02 -1.45 -9.25
CA ALA A 168 9.99 -2.33 -10.41
C ALA A 168 9.59 -3.74 -9.99
N ILE A 169 8.75 -4.38 -10.79
CA ILE A 169 8.39 -5.79 -10.60
C ILE A 169 9.20 -6.64 -11.58
N ILE A 170 9.90 -7.63 -11.04
CA ILE A 170 10.65 -8.61 -11.84
C ILE A 170 10.24 -10.04 -11.50
N GLY A 171 10.36 -10.93 -12.48
CA GLY A 171 10.11 -12.36 -12.30
C GLY A 171 11.25 -13.07 -11.56
N ARG A 172 10.95 -14.28 -11.07
CA ARG A 172 11.91 -15.12 -10.33
C ARG A 172 13.14 -15.48 -11.14
N GLU A 173 12.96 -15.91 -12.38
CA GLU A 173 14.06 -16.25 -13.30
C GLU A 173 14.99 -15.06 -13.53
N PHE A 174 14.40 -13.86 -13.64
CA PHE A 174 15.15 -12.63 -13.86
C PHE A 174 16.04 -12.28 -12.66
N GLN A 175 15.53 -12.44 -11.44
CA GLN A 175 16.32 -12.30 -10.22
C GLN A 175 17.41 -13.38 -10.11
N ASN A 176 17.10 -14.64 -10.40
CA ASN A 176 18.09 -15.73 -10.33
C ASN A 176 19.25 -15.51 -11.31
N ARG A 177 18.96 -14.94 -12.49
CA ARG A 177 19.97 -14.63 -13.52
C ARG A 177 20.80 -13.39 -13.20
N LEU A 178 20.15 -12.28 -12.86
CA LEU A 178 20.82 -10.97 -12.73
C LEU A 178 21.20 -10.61 -11.29
N LYS A 179 20.66 -11.34 -10.30
CA LYS A 179 20.98 -11.26 -8.88
C LYS A 179 20.94 -9.82 -8.37
N PHE A 180 19.84 -9.12 -8.62
CA PHE A 180 19.72 -7.72 -8.18
C PHE A 180 19.83 -7.63 -6.67
N GLN A 181 20.47 -6.57 -6.20
CA GLN A 181 20.64 -6.29 -4.78
C GLN A 181 20.70 -4.79 -4.52
N LYS A 182 20.58 -4.43 -3.23
CA LYS A 182 20.72 -3.05 -2.77
C LYS A 182 22.08 -2.48 -3.18
N GLY A 183 22.08 -1.25 -3.68
CA GLY A 183 23.26 -0.51 -4.13
C GLY A 183 23.66 -0.75 -5.59
N ASP A 184 23.07 -1.72 -6.30
CA ASP A 184 23.29 -1.85 -7.74
C ASP A 184 22.79 -0.58 -8.47
N ARG A 185 23.55 -0.11 -9.46
CA ARG A 185 23.16 1.01 -10.33
C ARG A 185 22.90 0.51 -11.74
N LEU A 186 21.74 0.88 -12.26
CA LEU A 186 21.19 0.33 -13.50
C LEU A 186 20.80 1.43 -14.48
N GLU A 187 21.04 1.16 -15.76
CA GLU A 187 20.32 1.75 -16.89
C GLU A 187 19.47 0.66 -17.52
N PHE A 188 18.20 0.93 -17.80
CA PHE A 188 17.28 -0.08 -18.35
C PHE A 188 16.11 0.57 -19.06
N ARG A 189 15.36 -0.23 -19.82
CA ARG A 189 14.04 0.15 -20.32
C ARG A 189 12.95 -0.52 -19.51
N ALA A 190 11.85 0.19 -19.30
CA ALA A 190 10.67 -0.37 -18.63
C ALA A 190 9.38 0.31 -19.09
N THR A 191 8.28 -0.41 -18.97
CA THR A 191 6.93 0.14 -19.11
C THR A 191 6.50 0.79 -17.79
N VAL A 192 6.12 2.06 -17.84
CA VAL A 192 5.58 2.79 -16.68
C VAL A 192 4.10 2.47 -16.51
N THR A 193 3.68 2.07 -15.32
CA THR A 193 2.26 1.80 -15.00
C THR A 193 1.88 2.32 -13.62
N MET A 194 0.59 2.56 -13.40
CA MET A 194 0.05 2.84 -12.07
C MET A 194 -0.64 1.61 -11.46
N ASN A 195 -0.30 1.32 -10.21
CA ASN A 195 -0.92 0.26 -9.42
C ASN A 195 -1.37 0.82 -8.07
N GLU A 196 -2.68 1.04 -7.93
CA GLU A 196 -3.31 1.48 -6.67
C GLU A 196 -2.64 2.74 -6.08
N GLY A 197 -2.31 3.71 -6.94
CA GLY A 197 -1.62 4.95 -6.57
C GLY A 197 -0.09 4.85 -6.53
N ARG A 198 0.50 3.68 -6.79
CA ARG A 198 1.95 3.49 -6.89
C ARG A 198 2.42 3.55 -8.33
N LEU A 199 3.49 4.28 -8.57
CA LEU A 199 4.25 4.20 -9.82
C LEU A 199 5.06 2.89 -9.83
N VAL A 200 4.80 2.05 -10.82
CA VAL A 200 5.42 0.74 -10.96
C VAL A 200 6.01 0.58 -12.36
N LEU A 201 7.25 0.12 -12.43
CA LEU A 201 7.95 -0.23 -13.65
C LEU A 201 7.76 -1.73 -13.92
N GLN A 202 7.32 -2.06 -15.12
CA GLN A 202 7.10 -3.42 -15.58
C GLN A 202 7.92 -3.71 -16.82
N LYS A 203 8.06 -5.00 -17.16
CA LYS A 203 8.73 -5.46 -18.39
C LYS A 203 10.13 -4.87 -18.57
N LEU A 204 10.97 -4.99 -17.54
CA LEU A 204 12.33 -4.47 -17.60
C LEU A 204 13.15 -5.17 -18.70
N THR A 205 13.68 -4.39 -19.62
CA THR A 205 14.46 -4.84 -20.80
C THR A 205 15.74 -4.01 -20.91
N GLN A 206 16.67 -4.43 -21.78
CA GLN A 206 17.91 -3.70 -22.10
C GLN A 206 18.71 -3.23 -20.85
N ILE A 207 18.85 -4.10 -19.86
CA ILE A 207 19.48 -3.76 -18.59
C ILE A 207 20.99 -3.73 -18.74
N ARG A 208 21.59 -2.62 -18.29
CA ARG A 208 23.02 -2.43 -18.14
C ARG A 208 23.32 -2.06 -16.69
N PHE A 209 24.21 -2.81 -16.06
CA PHE A 209 24.77 -2.42 -14.77
C PHE A 209 25.85 -1.37 -15.01
N THR A 210 25.66 -0.17 -14.47
CA THR A 210 26.71 0.84 -14.41
C THR A 210 27.62 0.60 -13.20
N GLU A 211 27.03 0.07 -12.12
CA GLU A 211 27.75 -0.40 -10.95
C GLU A 211 27.03 -1.65 -10.41
N LYS A 212 27.79 -2.72 -10.17
CA LYS A 212 27.28 -3.97 -9.60
C LYS A 212 27.94 -4.15 -8.24
N GLN A 213 27.13 -4.26 -7.19
CA GLN A 213 27.67 -4.52 -5.86
C GLN A 213 28.11 -5.98 -5.75
N GLU A 214 28.85 -6.30 -4.69
CA GLU A 214 29.08 -7.67 -4.26
C GLU A 214 28.32 -7.91 -2.95
N GLY A 215 27.61 -9.04 -2.84
CA GLY A 215 26.84 -9.29 -1.65
C GLY A 215 25.81 -10.40 -1.75
N ASP A 216 25.07 -10.52 -0.66
CA ASP A 216 23.95 -11.43 -0.53
C ASP A 216 22.72 -10.84 -1.25
N HIS A 217 22.05 -11.69 -2.01
CA HIS A 217 20.86 -11.33 -2.78
C HIS A 217 19.72 -12.28 -2.42
N TRP A 218 18.49 -11.84 -2.69
CA TRP A 218 17.35 -12.72 -2.51
C TRP A 218 17.38 -13.84 -3.55
N THR A 219 17.26 -15.07 -3.06
CA THR A 219 17.08 -16.29 -3.84
C THR A 219 15.69 -16.85 -3.63
N ASP A 220 15.23 -17.70 -4.55
CA ASP A 220 13.93 -18.35 -4.44
C ASP A 220 13.82 -19.19 -3.16
N SER A 221 14.85 -19.97 -2.84
CA SER A 221 14.86 -20.80 -1.63
C SER A 221 14.72 -19.96 -0.37
N ARG A 222 15.49 -18.88 -0.25
CA ARG A 222 15.41 -17.95 0.89
C ARG A 222 14.03 -17.30 0.97
N SER A 223 13.47 -16.89 -0.16
CA SER A 223 12.16 -16.26 -0.25
C SER A 223 11.03 -17.21 0.13
N LEU A 224 11.12 -18.49 -0.26
CA LEU A 224 10.13 -19.51 0.09
C LEU A 224 10.15 -19.85 1.58
N VAL A 225 11.35 -19.93 2.18
CA VAL A 225 11.50 -20.10 3.63
C VAL A 225 10.91 -18.90 4.36
N ALA A 226 11.32 -17.68 4.00
CA ALA A 226 10.81 -16.45 4.59
C ALA A 226 9.29 -16.28 4.43
N ARG A 227 8.72 -16.75 3.32
CA ARG A 227 7.27 -16.81 3.11
C ARG A 227 6.59 -17.78 4.08
N SER A 228 7.18 -18.94 4.36
CA SER A 228 6.61 -19.93 5.27
C SER A 228 6.76 -19.59 6.75
N THR A 229 7.83 -18.88 7.12
CA THR A 229 8.13 -18.52 8.52
C THR A 229 7.70 -17.10 8.87
N GLY A 230 7.43 -16.28 7.87
CA GLY A 230 7.06 -14.89 8.06
C GLY A 230 5.67 -14.72 8.67
N ASN A 231 5.41 -13.53 9.20
CA ASN A 231 4.18 -13.23 9.92
C ASN A 231 3.53 -11.93 9.45
N THR A 232 2.21 -11.89 9.38
CA THR A 232 1.47 -10.66 9.09
C THR A 232 1.37 -9.82 10.34
N LEU A 233 1.84 -8.58 10.26
CA LEU A 233 1.75 -7.66 11.38
C LEU A 233 0.34 -7.08 11.49
N SER A 234 -0.16 -6.95 12.72
CA SER A 234 -1.47 -6.36 13.02
C SER A 234 -1.54 -4.85 12.80
N HIS A 235 -0.37 -4.21 12.73
CA HIS A 235 -0.18 -2.76 12.54
C HIS A 235 0.94 -2.51 11.53
N GLN A 236 0.78 -1.45 10.73
CA GLN A 236 1.75 -1.07 9.70
C GLN A 236 2.70 0.00 10.25
N ALA A 237 3.65 -0.41 11.10
CA ALA A 237 4.61 0.52 11.70
C ALA A 237 5.60 1.06 10.65
N GLU A 238 5.94 2.35 10.73
CA GLU A 238 6.84 3.03 9.78
C GLU A 238 8.18 2.31 9.61
N LYS A 239 8.80 1.89 10.72
CA LYS A 239 10.08 1.16 10.70
C LYS A 239 10.02 -0.13 9.86
N CYS A 240 8.85 -0.73 9.69
CA CYS A 240 8.69 -1.94 8.88
C CYS A 240 8.70 -1.66 7.39
N TYR A 241 8.31 -0.47 6.92
CA TYR A 241 8.46 -0.10 5.51
C TYR A 241 9.93 0.09 5.13
N ALA A 242 10.70 0.72 6.03
CA ALA A 242 12.13 0.95 5.88
C ALA A 242 12.97 -0.33 6.06
N CYS A 243 12.48 -1.30 6.83
CA CYS A 243 13.17 -2.55 7.08
C CYS A 243 13.27 -3.42 5.81
N ASP A 244 14.45 -4.00 5.54
CA ASP A 244 14.68 -4.94 4.43
C ASP A 244 13.84 -6.22 4.54
N GLN A 245 13.33 -6.53 5.74
CA GLN A 245 12.55 -7.73 6.04
C GLN A 245 11.04 -7.45 6.08
N GLY A 246 10.61 -6.19 6.01
CA GLY A 246 9.20 -5.83 5.91
C GLY A 246 8.79 -5.72 4.44
N VAL A 247 7.82 -6.53 4.04
CA VAL A 247 7.24 -6.51 2.68
C VAL A 247 5.76 -6.16 2.72
N LEU A 248 5.33 -5.34 1.76
CA LEU A 248 3.91 -5.13 1.52
C LEU A 248 3.38 -6.29 0.68
N VAL A 249 2.38 -6.98 1.21
CA VAL A 249 1.70 -8.09 0.54
C VAL A 249 0.38 -7.60 0.02
N ASP A 250 0.13 -7.83 -1.26
CA ASP A 250 -1.16 -7.62 -1.89
C ASP A 250 -2.09 -8.75 -1.43
N VAL A 251 -3.15 -8.42 -0.68
CA VAL A 251 -4.13 -9.37 -0.16
C VAL A 251 -5.40 -9.29 -1.00
N LEU A 252 -5.75 -10.42 -1.59
CA LEU A 252 -6.97 -10.66 -2.34
C LEU A 252 -7.96 -11.40 -1.44
N ASP A 253 -8.90 -10.66 -0.86
CA ASP A 253 -9.93 -11.21 0.02
C ASP A 253 -11.19 -11.54 -0.78
N ARG A 254 -11.45 -12.84 -0.96
CA ARG A 254 -12.64 -13.41 -1.61
C ARG A 254 -13.53 -14.13 -0.61
N THR A 255 -13.45 -13.76 0.67
CA THR A 255 -14.31 -14.35 1.72
C THR A 255 -15.71 -13.74 1.74
N SER A 256 -15.85 -12.51 1.23
CA SER A 256 -17.13 -11.84 1.00
C SER A 256 -17.62 -12.00 -0.44
N THR A 257 -18.89 -11.65 -0.69
CA THR A 257 -19.48 -11.57 -2.04
C THR A 257 -18.76 -10.58 -2.95
N GLU A 258 -18.09 -9.58 -2.38
CA GLU A 258 -17.25 -8.64 -3.09
C GLU A 258 -15.78 -8.98 -2.89
N GLU A 259 -15.00 -8.94 -3.97
CA GLU A 259 -13.55 -9.07 -3.92
C GLU A 259 -12.94 -7.79 -3.32
N ASN A 260 -12.21 -7.93 -2.23
CA ASN A 260 -11.52 -6.83 -1.58
C ASN A 260 -10.01 -6.99 -1.74
N ILE A 261 -9.36 -5.99 -2.34
CA ILE A 261 -7.90 -5.95 -2.49
C ILE A 261 -7.33 -4.99 -1.46
N TYR A 262 -6.42 -5.41 -0.59
CA TYR A 262 -5.78 -4.48 0.35
C TYR A 262 -4.33 -4.89 0.65
N HIS A 263 -3.55 -3.97 1.18
CA HIS A 263 -2.15 -4.22 1.52
C HIS A 263 -1.98 -4.50 3.01
N ARG A 264 -1.10 -5.44 3.36
CA ARG A 264 -0.62 -5.64 4.73
C ARG A 264 0.89 -5.77 4.77
N ILE A 265 1.49 -5.31 5.86
CA ILE A 265 2.90 -5.58 6.14
C ILE A 265 3.05 -7.03 6.61
N PHE A 266 3.97 -7.73 5.96
CA PHE A 266 4.42 -9.07 6.31
C PHE A 266 5.90 -9.00 6.67
N CYS A 267 6.25 -9.49 7.85
CA CYS A 267 7.63 -9.57 8.31
C CYS A 267 8.22 -10.92 7.91
N LEU A 268 9.22 -10.89 7.02
CA LEU A 268 9.92 -12.07 6.51
C LEU A 268 10.73 -12.81 7.59
N GLN A 269 11.05 -12.14 8.71
CA GLN A 269 11.70 -12.75 9.87
C GLN A 269 10.71 -13.42 10.85
N GLY A 270 9.40 -13.30 10.62
CA GLY A 270 8.41 -13.93 11.49
C GLY A 270 8.16 -13.20 12.81
N MET A 271 8.52 -11.91 12.91
CA MET A 271 8.31 -11.16 14.16
C MET A 271 6.82 -11.08 14.51
N PRO A 272 6.44 -11.30 15.79
CA PRO A 272 5.03 -11.30 16.20
C PRO A 272 4.42 -9.90 16.18
N SER A 273 5.24 -8.86 16.35
CA SER A 273 4.83 -7.46 16.28
C SER A 273 6.01 -6.58 15.90
N ALA A 274 5.72 -5.36 15.44
CA ALA A 274 6.76 -4.35 15.22
C ALA A 274 7.49 -3.99 16.53
N ALA A 275 6.79 -3.96 17.67
CA ALA A 275 7.38 -3.62 18.96
C ALA A 275 8.41 -4.67 19.43
N ALA A 276 8.16 -5.95 19.17
CA ALA A 276 9.10 -7.03 19.48
C ALA A 276 10.34 -7.04 18.57
N CYS A 277 10.33 -6.27 17.48
CA CYS A 277 11.42 -6.23 16.52
C CYS A 277 12.61 -5.41 17.05
N THR A 278 13.74 -6.09 17.26
CA THR A 278 15.04 -5.52 17.65
C THR A 278 15.77 -4.83 16.51
N TYR A 279 15.19 -4.83 15.30
CA TYR A 279 15.67 -4.01 14.20
C TYR A 279 15.54 -2.54 14.61
N ASN A 280 16.65 -1.98 15.04
CA ASN A 280 16.86 -0.55 15.15
C ASN A 280 17.37 -0.08 13.79
N THR A 281 16.85 1.05 13.32
CA THR A 281 17.35 1.81 12.16
C THR A 281 18.73 2.41 12.50
N SER A 282 19.70 1.58 12.88
CA SER A 282 21.04 2.00 13.31
C SER A 282 22.08 2.01 12.18
N LYS A 283 21.65 1.84 10.92
CA LYS A 283 22.47 2.08 9.73
C LYS A 283 21.58 2.72 8.66
N ASP A 284 22.04 3.82 8.06
CA ASP A 284 21.45 4.57 6.93
C ASP A 284 20.74 5.91 7.23
N ILE A 285 20.87 6.48 8.44
CA ILE A 285 20.48 7.90 8.66
C ILE A 285 21.57 8.89 8.17
N TYR A 286 22.81 8.42 7.96
CA TYR A 286 23.88 9.23 7.35
C TYR A 286 24.03 8.87 5.86
N GLY A 287 23.25 9.51 4.99
CA GLY A 287 23.51 9.47 3.55
C GLY A 287 22.30 9.71 2.65
N HIS A 288 21.09 9.40 3.11
CA HIS A 288 19.89 9.74 2.37
C HIS A 288 18.96 10.53 3.28
N SER A 289 18.94 11.84 3.08
CA SER A 289 17.77 12.66 3.38
C SER A 289 16.62 12.18 2.48
N CYS A 290 16.11 10.98 2.73
CA CYS A 290 14.73 10.70 2.41
C CYS A 290 13.97 11.63 3.33
N SER A 291 13.49 12.73 2.76
CA SER A 291 12.71 13.72 3.45
C SER A 291 11.59 13.02 4.20
N ASN A 292 11.78 12.86 5.51
CA ASN A 292 10.70 13.11 6.46
C ASN A 292 10.24 14.55 6.22
N ARG A 293 9.44 14.73 5.17
CA ARG A 293 8.44 15.79 5.07
C ARG A 293 7.06 15.14 5.24
N TYR A 294 6.92 14.27 6.23
CA TYR A 294 5.69 14.34 7.02
C TYR A 294 5.84 15.61 7.85
N TYR A 295 5.16 16.67 7.42
CA TYR A 295 5.15 17.94 8.12
C TYR A 295 4.75 17.70 9.58
N HIS A 296 5.73 17.69 10.48
CA HIS A 296 5.48 17.95 11.89
C HIS A 296 4.94 19.37 11.97
N ILE A 297 3.62 19.49 12.11
CA ILE A 297 2.99 20.72 12.57
C ILE A 297 3.63 21.00 13.93
N LYS A 298 4.48 22.03 13.99
CA LYS A 298 4.90 22.64 15.26
C LYS A 298 3.63 23.19 15.90
N THR A 299 3.05 22.46 16.84
CA THR A 299 2.18 23.07 17.84
C THR A 299 3.06 24.01 18.66
N LYS A 300 2.91 25.32 18.45
CA LYS A 300 3.45 26.32 19.38
C LYS A 300 2.76 26.14 20.74
N PRO A 301 3.48 26.43 21.85
CA PRO A 301 3.02 26.19 23.22
C PRO A 301 1.74 26.95 23.57
#